data_AF-A0A3B9YSN4-F1
#
_entry.id   AF-A0A3B9YSN4-F1
#
_cell.length_a   1.000
_cell.length_b   1.000
_cell.length_c   1.000
_cell.angle_alpha   90.00
_cell.angle_beta   90.00
_cell.angle_gamma   90.00
#
_symmetry.space_group_name_H-M   'P 1'
#
loop_
_entity.id
_entity.type
_entity.pdbx_description
1 polymer ?
#
loop_
_entity_poly.entity_id
_entity_poly.type
_entity_poly.pdbx_seq_one_letter_code
_entity_poly.pdbx_strand_id
1 'polypeptide(L)' 'DEIILFHRLGRGQMDGIVSIQTERLQRLLNDRKITLKLDERARAWLAKTGYDPVYGARP' A
#
# COMPACT_ATOMS: atom_id res chain seq x y z
N ASP A 1 18.67 -6.13 26.09
CA ASP A 1 17.41 -5.70 25.45
C ASP A 1 17.66 -4.48 24.60
N GLU A 2 17.40 -4.56 23.30
CA GLU A 2 17.46 -3.44 22.36
C GLU A 2 16.04 -2.97 22.01
N ILE A 3 15.83 -1.66 21.99
CA ILE A 3 14.57 -1.05 21.59
C ILE A 3 14.71 -0.58 20.14
N ILE A 4 13.90 -1.14 19.24
CA ILE A 4 13.84 -0.69 17.84
C ILE A 4 12.84 0.46 17.73
N LEU A 5 13.31 1.64 17.35
CA LEU A 5 12.44 2.78 17.05
C LEU A 5 12.09 2.79 15.56
N PHE A 6 10.80 2.78 15.24
CA PHE A 6 10.34 2.92 13.85
C PHE A 6 10.07 4.39 13.52
N HIS A 7 10.59 4.84 12.38
CA HIS A 7 10.19 6.11 11.81
C HIS A 7 8.76 6.05 11.28
N ARG A 8 8.04 7.17 11.37
CA ARG A 8 6.71 7.28 10.76
C ARG A 8 6.79 7.14 9.25
N LEU A 9 5.74 6.58 8.68
CA LEU A 9 5.59 6.52 7.23
C LEU A 9 5.41 7.92 6.65
N GLY A 10 6.26 8.26 5.68
CA GLY A 10 6.13 9.44 4.85
C GLY A 10 5.36 9.15 3.56
N ARG A 11 4.83 10.20 2.93
CA ARG A 11 4.09 10.09 1.67
C ARG A 11 4.87 9.36 0.56
N GLY A 12 6.18 9.56 0.47
CA GLY A 12 7.04 8.93 -0.54
C GLY A 12 7.13 7.40 -0.43
N GLN A 13 6.69 6.82 0.68
CA GLN A 13 6.69 5.36 0.89
C GLN A 13 5.36 4.71 0.46
N MET A 14 4.34 5.50 0.15
CA MET A 14 2.99 5.00 -0.12
C MET A 14 2.90 4.17 -1.39
N ASP A 15 3.66 4.51 -2.43
CA ASP A 15 3.64 3.75 -3.69
C ASP A 15 4.10 2.30 -3.46
N GLY A 16 5.18 2.10 -2.69
CA GLY A 16 5.65 0.76 -2.31
C GLY A 16 4.62 0.01 -1.47
N ILE A 17 3.95 0.68 -0.55
CA ILE A 17 2.90 0.07 0.28
C ILE A 17 1.71 -0.35 -0.59
N VAL A 18 1.25 0.49 -1.50
CA VAL A 18 0.16 0.15 -2.44
C VAL A 18 0.54 -1.04 -3.30
N SER A 19 1.77 -1.10 -3.82
CA SER A 19 2.26 -2.27 -4.57
C SER A 19 2.18 -3.55 -3.74
N ILE A 20 2.70 -3.54 -2.50
CA ILE A 20 2.64 -4.71 -1.61
C ILE A 20 1.19 -5.14 -1.32
N GLN A 21 0.29 -4.19 -1.05
CA GLN A 21 -1.11 -4.52 -0.77
C GLN A 21 -1.85 -5.05 -2.00
N THR A 22 -1.58 -4.47 -3.18
CA THR A 22 -2.23 -4.89 -4.43
C THR A 22 -1.71 -6.24 -4.91
N GLU A 23 -0.43 -6.54 -4.71
CA GLU A 23 0.13 -7.89 -4.95
C GLU A 23 -0.46 -8.93 -3.99
N ARG A 24 -0.66 -8.57 -2.72
CA ARG A 24 -1.35 -9.45 -1.76
C ARG A 24 -2.78 -9.71 -2.20
N LEU A 25 -3.50 -8.69 -2.64
CA LEU A 25 -4.87 -8.83 -3.16
C LEU A 25 -4.89 -9.70 -4.42
N GLN A 26 -3.96 -9.49 -5.36
CA GLN A 26 -3.83 -10.32 -6.56
C GLN A 26 -3.64 -11.80 -6.20
N ARG A 27 -2.80 -12.10 -5.19
CA ARG A 27 -2.63 -13.47 -4.71
C ARG A 27 -3.93 -14.10 -4.22
N LEU A 28 -4.78 -13.36 -3.49
CA LEU A 28 -6.09 -13.85 -3.05
C LEU A 28 -7.07 -14.05 -4.22
N LEU A 29 -6.97 -13.21 -5.25
CA LEU A 29 -7.82 -13.29 -6.44
C LEU A 29 -7.44 -14.44 -7.39
N ASN A 30 -6.18 -14.88 -7.35
CA ASN A 30 -5.68 -15.97 -8.20
C ASN A 30 -6.44 -17.29 -7.98
N ASP A 31 -6.84 -17.60 -6.74
CA ASP A 31 -7.62 -18.81 -6.42
C ASP A 31 -8.96 -18.85 -7.16
N ARG A 32 -9.46 -17.68 -7.57
CA ARG A 32 -10.70 -17.50 -8.33
C ARG A 32 -10.46 -17.21 -9.82
N LYS A 33 -9.21 -17.32 -10.30
CA LYS A 33 -8.79 -16.99 -11.66
C LYS A 33 -9.09 -15.55 -12.07
N ILE A 34 -9.07 -14.62 -11.12
CA ILE A 34 -9.33 -13.19 -11.36
C ILE A 34 -8.01 -12.43 -11.45
N THR A 35 -7.84 -11.61 -12.50
CA THR A 35 -6.69 -10.71 -12.65
C THR A 35 -7.10 -9.27 -12.37
N LEU A 36 -6.42 -8.63 -11.42
CA LEU A 36 -6.52 -7.22 -11.11
C LEU A 36 -5.44 -6.46 -11.89
N LYS A 37 -5.88 -5.57 -12.78
CA LYS A 37 -5.01 -4.59 -13.44
C LYS A 37 -5.35 -3.20 -12.93
N LEU A 38 -4.38 -2.57 -12.30
CA LEU A 38 -4.44 -1.15 -11.98
C LEU A 38 -3.62 -0.38 -13.01
N ASP A 39 -4.16 0.73 -13.48
CA ASP A 39 -3.36 1.69 -14.22
C ASP A 39 -2.55 2.57 -13.25
N GLU A 40 -1.69 3.43 -13.81
CA GLU A 40 -0.86 4.33 -13.02
C GLU A 40 -1.68 5.35 -12.22
N ARG A 41 -2.78 5.84 -12.80
CA ARG A 41 -3.65 6.83 -12.15
C ARG A 41 -4.34 6.25 -10.93
N ALA A 42 -4.82 5.02 -11.01
CA ALA A 42 -5.43 4.30 -9.90
C ALA A 42 -4.40 4.02 -8.79
N ARG A 43 -3.17 3.61 -9.14
CA ARG A 43 -2.08 3.43 -8.16
C ARG A 43 -1.75 4.74 -7.44
N ALA A 44 -1.56 5.83 -8.19
CA ALA A 44 -1.27 7.14 -7.62
C ALA A 44 -2.42 7.66 -6.73
N TRP A 45 -3.67 7.41 -7.14
CA TRP A 45 -4.83 7.76 -6.33
C TRP A 45 -4.88 6.96 -5.02
N LEU A 46 -4.61 5.65 -5.06
CA LEU A 46 -4.53 4.82 -3.85
C LEU A 46 -3.43 5.30 -2.90
N ALA A 47 -2.26 5.65 -3.43
CA ALA A 47 -1.14 6.14 -2.62
C ALA A 47 -1.45 7.50 -1.97
N LYS A 48 -2.14 8.39 -2.71
CA LYS A 48 -2.57 9.69 -2.20
C LYS A 48 -3.62 9.57 -1.11
N THR A 49 -4.66 8.76 -1.36
CA THR A 49 -5.86 8.66 -0.51
C THR A 49 -5.63 7.73 0.68
N GLY A 50 -4.72 6.76 0.54
CA GLY A 50 -4.27 5.85 1.58
C GLY A 50 -3.32 6.46 2.60
N TYR A 51 -2.97 7.76 2.49
CA TYR A 51 -2.02 8.41 3.38
C TYR A 51 -2.69 9.39 4.34
N ASP A 52 -2.42 9.18 5.63
CA ASP A 52 -2.74 10.10 6.71
C ASP A 52 -1.44 10.60 7.38
N PRO A 53 -1.28 11.91 7.67
CA PRO A 53 -0.05 12.44 8.29
C PRO A 53 0.16 12.02 9.76
N VAL A 54 -0.91 11.63 10.46
CA VAL A 54 -0.86 11.15 11.84
C VAL A 54 -0.68 9.63 11.88
N TYR A 55 -1.44 8.91 11.05
CA TYR A 55 -1.53 7.45 11.09
C TYR A 55 -0.75 6.71 9.99
N GLY A 56 -0.18 7.43 9.02
CA GLY A 56 0.56 6.85 7.90
C GLY A 56 -0.39 6.15 6.92
N ALA A 57 -0.10 4.91 6.54
CA ALA A 57 -0.91 4.14 5.57
C ALA A 57 -2.25 3.61 6.11
N ARG A 58 -2.80 4.20 7.19
CA ARG A 58 -4.03 3.78 7.88
C ARG A 58 -5.03 4.93 8.04
N PRO A 59 -5.59 5.47 6.93
CA PRO A 59 -6.73 6.38 6.99
C PRO A 59 -8.05 5.65 7.29
#